data_AF-X1EWD2-F1
#
_entry.id   AF-X1EWD2-F1
#
_cell.length_a   1.000
_cell.length_b   1.000
_cell.length_c   1.000
_cell.angle_alpha   90.00
_cell.angle_beta   90.00
_cell.angle_gamma   90.00
#
_symmetry.space_group_name_H-M   'P 1'
#
loop_
_entity.id
_entity.type
_entity.pdbx_description
1 polymer ?
#
loop_
_entity_poly.entity_id
_entity_poly.type
_entity_poly.pdbx_seq_one_letter_code
_entity_poly.pdbx_strand_id
1 'polypeptide(L)'
;LGNDMVLSLNNATARSGYYIEKTHDLYISMGGPAFTIIQAIIFLAIIEKTKSIYAYPFVFFSAFTRFFSIVFGGISLQDEARISSMLDMNIYTVPIIVLLVLFLIVRRSSYSLKLNLKAIGYFITLSTLSILLVIGVNELMI
;
A
#
# COMPACT_ATOMS: atom_id res chain seq x y z
N LEU A 1 -3.98 -4.25 21.74
CA LEU A 1 -2.57 -3.96 22.09
C LEU A 1 -2.43 -2.96 23.25
N GLY A 2 -3.47 -2.20 23.62
CA GLY A 2 -3.46 -1.33 24.82
C GLY A 2 -2.67 -0.02 24.68
N ASN A 3 -2.07 0.24 23.52
CA ASN A 3 -1.38 1.50 23.25
C ASN A 3 -2.38 2.64 23.00
N ASP A 4 -2.09 3.84 23.49
CA ASP A 4 -2.81 5.05 23.12
C ASP A 4 -2.40 5.45 21.69
N MET A 5 -3.37 5.45 20.78
CA MET A 5 -3.15 5.63 19.34
C MET A 5 -3.73 6.95 18.88
N VAL A 6 -3.01 7.64 18.00
CA VAL A 6 -3.51 8.80 17.26
C VAL A 6 -3.66 8.43 15.80
N LEU A 7 -4.75 8.89 15.21
CA LEU A 7 -5.08 8.70 13.80
C LEU A 7 -5.09 10.06 13.10
N SER A 8 -4.41 10.12 11.96
CA SER A 8 -4.49 11.19 10.96
C SER A 8 -5.03 10.62 9.65
N LEU A 9 -5.30 11.47 8.66
CA LEU A 9 -5.77 11.00 7.35
C LEU A 9 -4.76 10.10 6.64
N ASN A 10 -3.47 10.28 6.90
CA ASN A 10 -2.39 9.57 6.20
C ASN A 10 -1.55 8.65 7.10
N ASN A 11 -1.85 8.58 8.40
CA ASN A 11 -1.03 7.81 9.34
C ASN A 11 -1.80 7.44 10.62
N ALA A 12 -1.50 6.26 11.17
CA ALA A 12 -1.94 5.82 12.49
C ALA A 12 -0.71 5.41 13.32
N THR A 13 -0.46 6.08 14.44
CA THR A 13 0.74 5.84 15.26
C THR A 13 0.45 5.92 16.76
N ALA A 14 1.34 5.39 17.60
CA ALA A 14 1.24 5.55 19.04
C ALA A 14 1.44 7.02 19.42
N ARG A 15 0.59 7.56 20.32
CA ARG A 15 0.70 8.95 20.81
C ARG A 15 2.06 9.24 21.44
N SER A 16 2.59 8.27 22.16
CA SER A 16 3.90 8.31 22.81
C SER A 16 5.08 8.17 21.84
N GLY A 17 4.84 7.76 20.59
CA GLY A 17 5.90 7.37 19.64
C GLY A 17 6.56 6.00 19.94
N TYR A 18 6.19 5.35 21.05
CA TYR A 18 6.74 4.06 21.49
C TYR A 18 5.60 3.10 21.83
N TYR A 19 5.73 1.85 21.38
CA TYR A 19 4.81 0.77 21.70
C TYR A 19 5.21 0.06 23.00
N ILE A 20 4.21 -0.44 23.74
CA ILE A 20 4.41 -1.15 25.03
C ILE A 20 5.32 -2.38 24.87
N GLU A 21 5.19 -3.11 23.76
CA GLU A 21 6.09 -4.23 23.41
C GLU A 21 6.64 -4.06 21.99
N LYS A 22 7.88 -4.49 21.77
CA LYS A 22 8.53 -4.44 20.43
C LYS A 22 7.81 -5.30 19.39
N THR A 23 7.19 -6.39 19.82
CA THR A 23 6.35 -7.28 18.99
C THR A 23 5.11 -6.55 18.47
N HIS A 24 4.57 -5.58 19.22
CA HIS A 24 3.41 -4.79 18.78
C HIS A 24 3.75 -3.91 17.58
N ASP A 25 4.96 -3.36 17.53
CA ASP A 25 5.43 -2.53 16.41
C ASP A 25 5.57 -3.35 15.12
N LEU A 26 6.04 -4.60 15.24
CA LEU A 26 6.08 -5.55 14.12
C LEU A 26 4.68 -5.86 13.59
N TYR A 27 3.73 -6.20 14.47
CA TYR A 27 2.36 -6.53 14.04
C TYR A 27 1.64 -5.35 13.37
N ILE A 28 1.82 -4.14 13.90
CA ILE A 28 1.23 -2.93 13.34
C ILE A 28 1.85 -2.64 11.96
N SER A 29 3.18 -2.73 11.85
CA SER A 29 3.87 -2.54 10.57
C SER A 29 3.48 -3.62 9.55
N MET A 30 3.30 -4.88 9.96
CA MET A 30 2.84 -5.94 9.06
C MET A 30 1.41 -5.72 8.54
N GLY A 31 0.57 -5.00 9.30
CA GLY A 31 -0.83 -4.77 8.96
C GLY A 31 -1.00 -4.09 7.61
N GLY A 32 -0.19 -3.07 7.32
CA GLY A 32 -0.24 -2.32 6.06
C GLY A 32 0.01 -3.19 4.83
N PRO A 33 1.20 -3.80 4.69
CA PRO A 33 1.56 -4.62 3.54
C PRO A 33 0.67 -5.85 3.40
N ALA A 34 0.34 -6.53 4.51
CA ALA A 34 -0.52 -7.71 4.49
C ALA A 34 -1.93 -7.38 4.00
N PHE A 35 -2.54 -6.31 4.54
CA PHE A 35 -3.86 -5.85 4.09
C PHE A 35 -3.86 -5.48 2.61
N THR A 36 -2.81 -4.79 2.16
CA THR A 36 -2.66 -4.38 0.75
C THR A 36 -2.61 -5.59 -0.19
N ILE A 37 -1.87 -6.63 0.18
CA ILE A 37 -1.77 -7.88 -0.60
C ILE A 37 -3.10 -8.64 -0.60
N ILE A 38 -3.74 -8.80 0.56
CA ILE A 38 -5.03 -9.48 0.69
C ILE A 38 -6.10 -8.77 -0.14
N GLN A 39 -6.18 -7.44 -0.07
CA GLN A 39 -7.07 -6.63 -0.89
C GLN A 39 -6.84 -6.90 -2.39
N ALA A 40 -5.59 -6.85 -2.84
CA ALA A 40 -5.25 -7.08 -4.25
C ALA A 40 -5.64 -8.50 -4.72
N ILE A 41 -5.47 -9.52 -3.87
CA ILE A 41 -5.87 -10.90 -4.16
C ILE A 41 -7.40 -11.03 -4.26
N ILE A 42 -8.15 -10.47 -3.31
CA ILE A 42 -9.62 -10.51 -3.31
C ILE A 42 -10.16 -9.87 -4.59
N PHE A 43 -9.68 -8.68 -4.94
CA PHE A 43 -10.16 -8.00 -6.14
C PHE A 43 -9.66 -8.63 -7.43
N LEU A 44 -8.48 -9.26 -7.45
CA LEU A 44 -8.07 -10.11 -8.57
C LEU A 44 -9.07 -11.24 -8.78
N ALA A 45 -9.46 -11.96 -7.72
CA ALA A 45 -10.45 -13.04 -7.82
C ALA A 45 -11.80 -12.53 -8.34
N ILE A 46 -12.24 -11.35 -7.91
CA ILE A 46 -13.44 -10.69 -8.43
C ILE A 46 -13.29 -10.38 -9.93
N ILE A 47 -12.16 -9.82 -10.37
CA ILE A 47 -11.89 -9.53 -11.78
C ILE A 47 -11.89 -10.80 -12.61
N GLU A 48 -11.27 -11.88 -12.14
CA GLU A 48 -11.22 -13.14 -12.87
C GLU A 48 -12.60 -13.76 -13.05
N LYS A 49 -13.47 -13.65 -12.04
CA LYS A 49 -14.84 -14.18 -12.09
C LYS A 49 -15.82 -13.31 -12.88
N THR A 50 -15.74 -11.99 -12.73
CA THR A 50 -16.74 -11.05 -13.26
C THR A 50 -16.30 -10.32 -14.52
N LYS A 51 -14.99 -10.28 -14.79
CA LYS A 51 -14.37 -9.43 -15.82
C LYS A 51 -14.75 -7.94 -15.68
N SER A 52 -15.12 -7.52 -14.48
CA SER A 52 -15.51 -6.14 -14.19
C SER A 52 -14.28 -5.24 -14.11
N ILE A 53 -14.25 -4.21 -14.95
CA ILE A 53 -13.22 -3.16 -14.90
C ILE A 53 -13.30 -2.33 -13.61
N TYR A 54 -14.47 -2.27 -12.95
CA TYR A 54 -14.67 -1.50 -11.72
C TYR A 54 -13.93 -2.08 -10.51
N ALA A 55 -13.53 -3.35 -10.57
CA ALA A 55 -12.69 -3.97 -9.55
C ALA A 55 -11.19 -3.68 -9.76
N TYR A 56 -10.79 -3.26 -10.96
CA TYR A 56 -9.38 -2.96 -11.29
C TYR A 56 -8.76 -1.82 -10.48
N PRO A 57 -9.45 -0.68 -10.20
CA PRO A 57 -8.93 0.35 -9.32
C PRO A 57 -8.42 -0.19 -7.98
N PHE A 58 -9.12 -1.14 -7.37
CA PHE A 58 -8.71 -1.68 -6.07
C PHE A 58 -7.43 -2.49 -6.15
N VAL A 59 -7.21 -3.25 -7.23
CA VAL A 59 -5.95 -3.99 -7.46
C VAL A 59 -4.83 -3.03 -7.81
N PHE A 60 -5.09 -2.10 -8.73
CA PHE A 60 -4.10 -1.14 -9.22
C PHE A 60 -3.65 -0.20 -8.11
N PHE A 61 -4.59 0.35 -7.35
CA PHE A 61 -4.31 1.31 -6.28
C PHE A 61 -3.49 0.67 -5.16
N SER A 62 -3.73 -0.60 -4.82
CA SER A 62 -2.90 -1.34 -3.84
C SER A 62 -1.42 -1.38 -4.22
N ALA A 63 -1.08 -1.62 -5.50
CA ALA A 63 0.29 -1.58 -5.95
C ALA A 63 0.81 -0.13 -6.09
N PHE A 64 -0.04 0.75 -6.60
CA PHE A 64 0.32 2.13 -6.93
C PHE A 64 0.66 2.94 -5.69
N THR A 65 -0.08 2.81 -4.59
CA THR A 65 0.21 3.53 -3.34
C THR A 65 1.55 3.10 -2.75
N ARG A 66 1.85 1.79 -2.71
CA ARG A 66 3.14 1.28 -2.23
C ARG A 66 4.30 1.75 -3.11
N PHE A 67 4.14 1.69 -4.43
CA PHE A 67 5.12 2.23 -5.37
C PHE A 67 5.33 3.73 -5.17
N PHE A 68 4.24 4.51 -5.12
CA PHE A 68 4.27 5.95 -4.96
C PHE A 68 5.01 6.35 -3.68
N SER A 69 4.69 5.70 -2.55
CA SER A 69 5.29 6.02 -1.27
C SER A 69 6.78 5.63 -1.20
N ILE A 70 7.22 4.56 -1.88
CA ILE A 70 8.64 4.23 -1.99
C ILE A 70 9.39 5.30 -2.82
N VAL A 71 8.80 5.73 -3.93
CA VAL A 71 9.46 6.68 -4.86
C VAL A 71 9.47 8.10 -4.32
N PHE A 72 8.36 8.56 -3.74
CA PHE A 72 8.16 9.97 -3.36
C PHE A 72 8.12 10.19 -1.84
N GLY A 73 7.70 9.20 -1.06
CA GLY A 73 7.57 9.31 0.40
C GLY A 73 8.84 8.93 1.17
N GLY A 74 9.80 8.27 0.52
CA GLY A 74 11.04 7.80 1.15
C GLY A 74 10.90 6.42 1.78
N ILE A 75 11.92 5.59 1.60
CA ILE A 75 11.86 4.18 1.98
C ILE A 75 11.81 3.96 3.50
N SER A 76 12.50 4.79 4.29
CA SER A 76 12.60 4.63 5.75
C SER A 76 11.28 4.83 6.49
N LEU A 77 10.30 5.48 5.86
CA LEU A 77 8.97 5.72 6.42
C LEU A 77 7.99 4.58 6.12
N GLN A 78 8.36 3.65 5.23
CA GLN A 78 7.50 2.52 4.86
C GLN A 78 7.44 1.45 5.95
N ASP A 79 6.29 0.80 6.06
CA ASP A 79 6.10 -0.34 6.97
C ASP A 79 7.05 -1.49 6.63
N GLU A 80 7.25 -1.76 5.33
CA GLU A 80 8.13 -2.82 4.84
C GLU A 80 9.60 -2.60 5.20
N ALA A 81 10.03 -1.33 5.23
CA ALA A 81 11.38 -0.95 5.65
C ALA A 81 11.56 -1.17 7.16
N ARG A 82 10.55 -0.84 7.96
CA ARG A 82 10.55 -1.13 9.40
C ARG A 82 10.64 -2.63 9.67
N ILE A 83 9.82 -3.44 8.99
CA ILE A 83 9.89 -4.91 9.08
C ILE A 83 11.29 -5.42 8.72
N SER A 84 11.89 -4.91 7.63
CA SER A 84 13.24 -5.29 7.23
C SER A 84 14.27 -4.96 8.32
N SER A 85 14.18 -3.77 8.92
CA SER A 85 15.10 -3.34 9.99
C SER A 85 14.92 -4.14 11.29
N MET A 86 13.70 -4.57 11.62
CA MET A 86 13.42 -5.40 12.79
C MET A 86 13.93 -6.84 12.64
N LEU A 87 14.10 -7.30 11.40
CA LEU A 87 14.62 -8.63 11.06
C LEU A 87 16.13 -8.61 10.78
N ASP A 88 16.81 -7.50 11.04
CA ASP A 88 18.24 -7.29 10.71
C ASP A 88 18.57 -7.55 9.22
N MET A 89 17.59 -7.32 8.34
CA MET A 89 17.74 -7.48 6.90
C MET A 89 18.04 -6.13 6.22
N ASN A 90 18.49 -6.19 4.97
CA ASN A 90 18.60 -5.00 4.14
C ASN A 90 17.22 -4.34 3.98
N ILE A 91 17.14 -3.03 4.23
CA ILE A 91 15.93 -2.18 4.20
C ILE A 91 15.11 -2.31 2.91
N TYR A 92 15.75 -2.68 1.80
CA TYR A 92 15.09 -2.85 0.49
C TYR A 92 14.43 -4.22 0.30
N THR A 93 14.74 -5.22 1.12
CA THR A 93 14.36 -6.62 0.89
C THR A 93 12.83 -6.81 0.89
N VAL A 94 12.17 -6.47 2.00
CA VAL A 94 10.72 -6.63 2.14
C VAL A 94 9.96 -5.70 1.18
N PRO A 95 10.32 -4.40 1.02
CA PRO A 95 9.66 -3.54 0.05
C PRO A 95 9.67 -4.10 -1.37
N ILE A 96 10.82 -4.62 -1.83
CA ILE A 96 10.95 -5.21 -3.18
C ILE A 96 10.06 -6.43 -3.32
N ILE A 97 10.03 -7.33 -2.33
CA ILE A 97 9.19 -8.53 -2.36
C ILE A 97 7.71 -8.16 -2.46
N VAL A 98 7.24 -7.24 -1.62
CA VAL A 98 5.85 -6.78 -1.60
C VAL A 98 5.48 -6.12 -2.94
N LEU A 99 6.34 -5.23 -3.45
CA LEU A 99 6.13 -4.55 -4.72
C LEU A 99 6.06 -5.55 -5.88
N LEU A 100 6.93 -6.56 -5.89
CA LEU A 100 6.97 -7.59 -6.92
C LEU A 100 5.68 -8.43 -6.91
N VAL A 101 5.23 -8.86 -5.73
CA VAL A 101 3.96 -9.59 -5.58
C VAL A 101 2.78 -8.77 -6.10
N LEU A 102 2.67 -7.51 -5.67
CA LEU A 102 1.59 -6.62 -6.12
C LEU A 102 1.67 -6.34 -7.62
N PHE A 103 2.87 -6.16 -8.18
CA PHE A 103 3.08 -5.99 -9.61
C PHE A 103 2.61 -7.21 -10.42
N LEU A 104 2.89 -8.43 -9.94
CA LEU A 104 2.40 -9.66 -10.59
C LEU A 104 0.87 -9.74 -10.57
N ILE A 105 0.22 -9.35 -9.48
CA ILE A 105 -1.24 -9.31 -9.35
C ILE A 105 -1.84 -8.28 -10.33
N VAL A 106 -1.29 -7.05 -10.36
CA VAL A 106 -1.72 -6.01 -11.30
C VAL A 106 -1.55 -6.50 -12.73
N ARG A 107 -0.37 -7.01 -13.09
CA ARG A 107 -0.11 -7.55 -14.43
C ARG A 107 -1.16 -8.60 -14.81
N ARG A 108 -1.41 -9.59 -13.94
CA ARG A 108 -2.41 -10.64 -14.17
C ARG A 108 -3.81 -10.06 -14.37
N SER A 109 -4.21 -9.07 -13.56
CA SER A 109 -5.50 -8.40 -13.71
C SER A 109 -5.61 -7.60 -15.01
N SER A 110 -4.54 -6.89 -15.43
CA SER A 110 -4.50 -6.14 -16.70
C SER A 110 -4.62 -7.07 -17.91
N TYR A 111 -3.97 -8.24 -17.88
CA TYR A 111 -4.12 -9.26 -18.92
C TYR A 111 -5.53 -9.86 -18.94
N SER A 112 -6.11 -10.16 -17.77
CA SER A 112 -7.47 -10.70 -17.65
C SER A 112 -8.53 -9.77 -18.26
N LEU A 113 -8.31 -8.45 -18.16
CA LEU A 113 -9.17 -7.39 -18.70
C LEU A 113 -8.75 -6.86 -20.07
N LYS A 114 -7.65 -7.35 -20.66
CA LYS A 114 -7.08 -6.88 -21.94
C LYS A 114 -6.92 -5.35 -22.00
N LEU A 115 -6.43 -4.75 -20.91
CA LEU A 115 -6.29 -3.30 -20.82
C LEU A 115 -5.17 -2.77 -21.73
N ASN A 116 -5.47 -1.72 -22.48
CA ASN A 116 -4.49 -0.98 -23.27
C ASN A 116 -3.68 -0.01 -22.38
N LEU A 117 -2.49 0.39 -22.85
CA LEU A 117 -1.65 1.38 -22.16
C LEU A 117 -2.38 2.70 -21.86
N LYS A 118 -3.26 3.16 -22.75
CA LYS A 118 -4.09 4.35 -22.53
C LYS A 118 -5.02 4.19 -21.32
N ALA A 119 -5.63 3.01 -21.16
CA ALA A 119 -6.51 2.72 -20.01
C ALA A 119 -5.73 2.73 -18.70
N ILE A 120 -4.54 2.14 -18.69
CA ILE A 120 -3.63 2.16 -17.54
C ILE A 120 -3.23 3.61 -17.20
N GLY A 121 -2.98 4.44 -18.21
CA GLY A 121 -2.71 5.87 -18.04
C GLY A 121 -3.79 6.60 -17.24
N TYR A 122 -5.08 6.34 -17.53
CA TYR A 122 -6.18 6.93 -16.76
C TYR A 122 -6.18 6.49 -15.28
N PHE A 123 -5.87 5.22 -15.00
CA PHE A 123 -5.75 4.73 -13.63
C PHE A 123 -4.56 5.35 -12.89
N ILE A 124 -3.43 5.57 -13.58
CA ILE A 124 -2.29 6.31 -13.02
C ILE A 124 -2.72 7.73 -12.66
N THR A 125 -3.32 8.48 -13.58
CA THR A 125 -3.71 9.88 -13.32
C THR A 125 -4.71 9.99 -12.18
N LEU A 126 -5.71 9.10 -12.15
CA LEU A 126 -6.71 9.07 -11.09
C LEU A 126 -6.09 8.74 -9.74
N SER A 127 -5.21 7.74 -9.69
CA SER A 127 -4.53 7.33 -8.45
C SER A 127 -3.61 8.41 -7.91
N THR A 128 -2.85 9.09 -8.79
CA THR A 128 -2.02 10.24 -8.39
C THR A 128 -2.87 11.36 -7.80
N LEU A 129 -3.98 11.73 -8.47
CA LEU A 129 -4.89 12.75 -7.95
C LEU A 129 -5.48 12.38 -6.59
N SER A 130 -5.89 11.12 -6.42
CA SER A 130 -6.40 10.63 -5.14
C SER A 130 -5.37 10.73 -4.01
N ILE A 131 -4.12 10.33 -4.26
CA ILE A 131 -3.04 10.44 -3.26
C ILE A 131 -2.74 11.90 -2.93
N LEU A 132 -2.60 12.77 -3.94
CA LEU A 132 -2.33 14.19 -3.73
C LEU A 132 -3.46 14.90 -2.98
N LEU A 133 -4.71 14.52 -3.22
CA LEU A 133 -5.86 15.03 -2.48
C LEU A 133 -5.74 14.65 -1.00
N VAL A 134 -5.47 13.38 -0.69
CA VAL A 134 -5.31 12.92 0.71
C VAL A 134 -4.18 13.67 1.41
N ILE A 135 -3.02 13.81 0.75
CA ILE A 135 -1.88 14.55 1.29
C ILE A 135 -2.26 16.02 1.52
N GLY A 136 -2.84 16.68 0.51
CA GLY A 136 -3.22 18.09 0.61
C GLY A 136 -4.26 18.38 1.69
N VAL A 137 -5.25 17.50 1.87
CA VAL A 137 -6.22 17.63 2.96
C VAL A 137 -5.56 17.37 4.31
N ASN A 138 -4.65 16.40 4.40
CA ASN A 138 -3.92 16.13 5.65
C ASN A 138 -3.09 17.34 6.10
N GLU A 139 -2.41 18.02 5.19
CA GLU A 139 -1.66 19.26 5.46
C GLU A 139 -2.55 20.43 5.90
N LEU A 140 -3.82 20.47 5.48
CA LEU A 140 -4.76 21.52 5.90
C LEU A 140 -5.34 21.30 7.31
N MET A 141 -5.27 20.08 7.84
CA MET A 141 -5.83 19.74 9.15
C MET A 141 -4.81 19.76 10.29
N ILE A 142 -3.52 19.75 9.97
CA ILE A 142 -2.39 19.83 10.92
C ILE A 142 -2.01 21.30 11.12
#